data_AF-A0A529Y0V2-F1
#
_entry.id   AF-A0A529Y0V2-F1
#
_cell.length_a   1.000
_cell.length_b   1.000
_cell.length_c   1.000
_cell.angle_alpha   90.00
_cell.angle_beta   90.00
_cell.angle_gamma   90.00
#
_symmetry.space_group_name_H-M   'P 1'
#
loop_
_entity.id
_entity.type
_entity.pdbx_description
1 polymer ?
#
loop_
_entity_poly.entity_id
_entity_poly.type
_entity_poly.pdbx_seq_one_letter_code
_entity_poly.pdbx_strand_id
1 'polypeptide(L)' 'RAELIDAVSQTGGHLGAGLGVVELTVALHYVFNTPDDRLIWDVGHQAYPHKILTGRRDRIRTLRQEGGLSGFTRRAESEY' A
#
# COMPACT_ATOMS: atom_id res chain seq x y z
N ARG A 1 -11.01 3.20 0.21
CA ARG A 1 -11.58 1.87 0.48
C ARG A 1 -11.94 1.12 -0.80
N ALA A 2 -12.82 1.66 -1.67
CA ALA A 2 -13.25 0.98 -2.90
C ALA A 2 -12.10 0.48 -3.80
N GLU A 3 -11.09 1.32 -4.05
CA GLU A 3 -9.91 0.94 -4.86
C GLU A 3 -9.21 -0.32 -4.34
N LEU A 4 -9.09 -0.46 -3.02
CA LEU A 4 -8.44 -1.61 -2.41
C LEU A 4 -9.25 -2.89 -2.62
N ILE A 5 -10.58 -2.80 -2.46
CA ILE A 5 -11.49 -3.93 -2.66
C ILE A 5 -11.44 -4.38 -4.12
N ASP A 6 -11.55 -3.44 -5.06
CA ASP A 6 -11.49 -3.72 -6.49
C ASP A 6 -10.17 -4.38 -6.89
N ALA A 7 -9.02 -3.78 -6.51
CA ALA A 7 -7.71 -4.31 -6.84
C ALA A 7 -7.49 -5.73 -6.29
N VAL A 8 -7.77 -5.94 -5.00
CA VAL A 8 -7.53 -7.24 -4.35
C VAL A 8 -8.50 -8.32 -4.83
N SER A 9 -9.69 -7.94 -5.31
CA SER A 9 -10.60 -8.91 -5.95
C SER A 9 -10.02 -9.53 -7.22
N GLN A 10 -9.12 -8.81 -7.92
CA GLN A 10 -8.47 -9.27 -9.14
C GLN A 10 -7.18 -10.03 -8.86
N THR A 11 -6.36 -9.54 -7.92
CA THR A 11 -5.01 -10.08 -7.68
C THR A 11 -4.92 -11.05 -6.50
N GLY A 12 -5.95 -11.13 -5.66
CA GLY A 12 -5.87 -11.71 -4.32
C GLY A 12 -4.95 -10.92 -3.39
N GLY A 13 -4.75 -11.42 -2.16
CA GLY A 13 -3.88 -10.81 -1.14
C GLY A 13 -4.59 -10.45 0.15
N HIS A 14 -3.98 -9.57 0.94
CA HIS A 14 -4.38 -9.31 2.33
C HIS A 14 -5.47 -8.23 2.46
N LEU A 15 -6.69 -8.55 2.04
CA LEU A 15 -7.82 -7.61 2.02
C LEU A 15 -8.14 -7.02 3.40
N GLY A 16 -8.35 -7.88 4.41
CA GLY A 16 -8.76 -7.46 5.75
C GLY A 16 -7.72 -6.57 6.42
N ALA A 17 -6.44 -6.94 6.32
CA ALA A 17 -5.34 -6.17 6.88
C ALA A 17 -5.25 -4.76 6.27
N GLY A 18 -5.34 -4.66 4.94
CA GLY A 18 -5.34 -3.36 4.25
C GLY A 18 -6.57 -2.51 4.58
N LEU A 19 -7.76 -3.11 4.66
CA LEU A 19 -9.00 -2.40 5.00
C LEU A 19 -9.01 -1.89 6.45
N GLY A 20 -8.32 -2.58 7.36
CA GLY A 20 -8.21 -2.21 8.77
C GLY A 20 -7.38 -0.96 9.03
N VAL A 21 -6.51 -0.57 8.08
CA VAL A 21 -5.57 0.55 8.27
C VAL A 21 -5.79 1.71 7.28
N VAL A 22 -6.91 1.76 6.55
CA VAL A 22 -7.14 2.80 5.54
C VAL A 22 -7.10 4.20 6.16
N GLU A 23 -7.87 4.45 7.23
CA GLU A 23 -7.93 5.76 7.88
C GLU A 23 -6.62 6.08 8.59
N LEU A 24 -5.99 5.09 9.24
CA LEU A 24 -4.66 5.23 9.84
C LEU A 24 -3.64 5.68 8.80
N THR A 25 -3.64 5.05 7.62
CA THR A 25 -2.70 5.37 6.54
C THR A 25 -2.90 6.80 6.03
N VAL A 26 -4.16 7.23 5.85
CA VAL A 26 -4.47 8.61 5.46
C VAL A 26 -4.00 9.59 6.52
N ALA A 27 -4.28 9.33 7.80
CA ALA A 27 -3.87 10.19 8.90
C ALA A 27 -2.34 10.31 9.00
N LEU A 28 -1.62 9.20 8.87
CA LEU A 28 -0.15 9.19 8.90
C LEU A 28 0.43 10.03 7.77
N HIS A 29 -0.02 9.84 6.52
CA HIS A 29 0.47 10.63 5.38
C HIS A 29 -0.01 12.08 5.37
N TYR A 30 -1.06 12.41 6.14
CA TYR A 30 -1.50 13.78 6.31
C TYR A 30 -0.68 14.53 7.37
N VAL A 31 -0.29 13.84 8.46
CA VAL A 31 0.40 14.45 9.61
C VAL A 31 1.93 14.45 9.44
N PHE A 32 2.51 13.39 8.88
CA PHE A 32 3.96 13.27 8.68
C PHE A 32 4.37 13.73 7.29
N ASN A 33 5.56 14.34 7.18
CA ASN A 33 6.12 14.81 5.92
C ASN A 33 6.88 13.68 5.21
N THR A 34 6.17 12.67 4.71
CA THR A 34 6.80 11.56 3.95
C THR A 34 7.16 12.02 2.54
N PRO A 35 8.34 11.66 1.99
CA PRO A 35 9.24 10.59 2.47
C PRO A 35 10.38 11.05 3.40
N ASP A 36 10.46 12.35 3.76
CA ASP A 36 11.49 12.86 4.68
C ASP A 36 11.37 12.20 6.06
N ASP A 37 10.14 12.16 6.58
CA ASP A 37 9.79 11.35 7.74
C ASP A 37 9.69 9.87 7.36
N ARG A 38 10.33 9.01 8.15
CA ARG A 38 10.34 7.57 7.89
C ARG A 38 9.12 6.89 8.52
N LEU A 39 8.20 6.44 7.66
CA LEU A 39 7.08 5.59 8.04
C LEU A 39 7.42 4.12 7.81
N ILE A 40 7.36 3.29 8.85
CA ILE A 40 7.66 1.85 8.77
C ILE A 40 6.38 1.04 9.02
N TRP A 41 6.05 0.17 8.08
CA TRP A 41 5.00 -0.83 8.22
C TRP A 41 5.62 -2.18 8.61
N ASP A 42 5.36 -2.63 9.83
CA ASP A 42 5.78 -3.97 10.27
C ASP A 42 5.09 -5.07 9.44
N VAL A 43 5.85 -6.07 8.99
CA VAL A 43 5.50 -7.06 7.95
C VAL A 43 5.16 -6.44 6.57
N GLY A 44 4.26 -5.45 6.52
CA GLY A 44 3.92 -4.69 5.31
C GLY A 44 2.71 -5.21 4.53
N HIS A 45 2.06 -6.28 4.99
CA HIS A 45 0.89 -6.88 4.32
C HIS A 45 -0.36 -6.00 4.35
N GLN A 46 -0.45 -5.12 5.34
CA GLN A 46 -1.48 -4.09 5.52
C GLN A 46 -1.23 -2.82 4.68
N ALA A 47 -0.06 -2.68 4.04
CA ALA A 47 0.39 -1.43 3.43
C ALA A 47 -0.16 -1.15 2.03
N TYR A 48 -1.23 -1.81 1.59
CA TYR A 48 -1.81 -1.55 0.26
C TYR A 48 -2.40 -0.14 0.12
N PRO A 49 -3.10 0.43 1.13
CA PRO A 49 -3.49 1.84 1.09
C PRO A 49 -2.28 2.77 0.99
N HIS A 50 -1.17 2.44 1.66
CA HIS A 50 0.07 3.22 1.62
C HIS A 50 0.62 3.24 0.20
N LYS A 51 0.72 2.07 -0.47
CA LYS A 51 1.12 2.00 -1.88
C LYS A 51 0.21 2.84 -2.79
N ILE A 52 -1.11 2.77 -2.59
CA ILE A 52 -2.08 3.54 -3.38
C ILE A 52 -1.86 5.05 -3.23
N LEU A 53 -1.59 5.55 -2.01
CA LEU A 53 -1.39 6.99 -1.76
C LEU A 53 -0.03 7.50 -2.23
N THR A 54 0.98 6.64 -2.31
CA THR A 54 2.37 7.00 -2.61
C THR A 54 2.73 6.67 -4.06
N GLY A 55 1.89 7.15 -4.99
CA GLY A 55 2.16 7.11 -6.43
C GLY A 55 1.99 5.75 -7.13
N ARG A 56 1.54 4.70 -6.44
CA ARG A 56 1.42 3.34 -7.01
C ARG A 56 -0.01 2.89 -7.28
N ARG A 57 -0.99 3.81 -7.27
CA ARG A 57 -2.40 3.52 -7.56
C ARG A 57 -2.59 2.80 -8.90
N ASP A 58 -2.04 3.32 -9.99
CA ASP A 58 -2.27 2.77 -11.33
C ASP A 58 -1.66 1.36 -11.51
N ARG A 59 -0.67 1.03 -10.68
CA ARG A 59 0.00 -0.27 -10.68
C ARG A 59 -0.60 -1.25 -9.67
N ILE A 60 -1.60 -0.86 -8.88
CA ILE A 60 -2.09 -1.70 -7.76
C ILE A 60 -2.67 -3.03 -8.24
N ARG A 61 -3.20 -3.09 -9.47
CA ARG A 61 -3.70 -4.33 -10.10
C ARG A 61 -2.59 -5.29 -10.56
N THR A 62 -1.32 -4.92 -10.39
CA THR A 62 -0.15 -5.80 -10.62
C THR A 62 0.37 -6.42 -9.32
N LEU A 63 -0.30 -6.19 -8.20
CA LEU A 63 0.17 -6.64 -6.90
C LEU A 63 0.34 -8.16 -6.86
N ARG A 64 1.50 -8.60 -6.33
CA ARG A 64 1.92 -10.01 -6.22
C ARG A 64 2.04 -10.76 -7.55
N GLN A 65 1.98 -10.06 -8.68
CA GLN A 65 2.23 -10.64 -10.00
C GLN A 65 3.71 -10.54 -10.34
N GLU A 66 4.17 -11.40 -11.25
CA GLU A 66 5.52 -11.32 -11.80
C GLU A 66 5.74 -9.96 -12.48
N GLY A 67 6.87 -9.30 -12.18
CA GLY A 67 7.17 -7.94 -12.65
C GLY A 67 6.30 -6.82 -12.04
N GLY A 68 5.34 -7.17 -11.19
CA GLY A 68 4.40 -6.26 -10.57
C GLY A 68 4.85 -5.69 -9.22
N LEU A 69 3.90 -5.09 -8.49
CA LEU A 69 4.16 -4.58 -7.15
C LEU A 69 4.33 -5.73 -6.14
N SER A 70 5.27 -5.56 -5.21
CA SER A 70 5.44 -6.46 -4.08
C SER A 70 4.18 -6.48 -3.21
N GLY A 71 3.87 -7.64 -2.61
CA GLY A 71 2.83 -7.78 -1.60
C GLY A 71 3.17 -7.14 -0.24
N PHE A 72 4.36 -6.57 -0.09
CA PHE A 72 4.87 -5.89 1.10
C PHE A 72 5.60 -4.60 0.69
N THR A 73 5.97 -3.74 1.64
CA THR A 73 6.83 -2.59 1.36
C THR A 73 8.22 -3.07 0.91
N ARG A 74 8.80 -2.41 -0.11
CA ARG A 74 10.10 -2.79 -0.68
C ARG A 74 10.85 -1.51 -1.04
N ARG A 75 12.05 -1.32 -0.47
CA ARG A 75 12.88 -0.12 -0.65
C ARG A 75 13.21 0.18 -2.12
N ALA A 76 13.45 -0.86 -2.93
CA ALA A 76 13.73 -0.70 -4.35
C ALA A 76 12.49 -0.36 -5.20
N GLU A 77 11.28 -0.43 -4.62
CA GLU A 77 10.02 -0.14 -5.34
C GLU A 77 9.58 1.33 -5.19
N SER A 78 9.99 2.01 -4.12
CA SER A 78 9.48 3.33 -3.73
C SER A 78 10.42 4.01 -2.72
N GLU A 79 10.48 5.33 -2.76
CA GLU A 79 11.14 6.17 -1.75
C GLU A 79 10.37 6.27 -0.42
N TYR A 80 9.04 6.06 -0.48
CA TYR A 80 8.10 5.94 0.63
C TYR A 80 8.07 4.55 1.23
#